data_AF-A0A9P7HLY5-F1
#
_entry.id   AF-A0A9P7HLY5-F1
#
_cell.length_a   1.000
_cell.length_b   1.000
_cell.length_c   1.000
_cell.angle_alpha   90.00
_cell.angle_beta   90.00
_cell.angle_gamma   90.00
#
_symmetry.space_group_name_H-M   'P 1'
#
loop_
_entity.id
_entity.type
_entity.pdbx_description
1 polymer ?
#
loop_
_entity_poly.entity_id
_entity_poly.type
_entity_poly.pdbx_seq_one_letter_code
_entity_poly.pdbx_strand_id
1 'polypeptide(L)'
;MSFPTKGDVLSVPAYTAEAEQNAIEISWSQMFRTRTARYYVVNAQNQSKGNADVLMYIQDRYYKDSNSNEYIGKLPGARQEGNSWVVSISDRFQYGQKNKNSDSR
;
A
#
# COMPACT_ATOMS: atom_id res chain seq x y z
N MET A 1 3.60 15.11 11.46
CA MET A 1 3.34 13.88 10.68
C MET A 1 4.41 13.79 9.60
N SER A 2 5.21 12.74 9.58
CA SER A 2 6.23 12.55 8.54
C SER A 2 5.63 11.80 7.36
N PHE A 3 5.64 12.41 6.18
CA PHE A 3 5.17 11.74 4.97
C PHE A 3 6.24 10.76 4.47
N PRO A 4 5.87 9.54 4.03
CA PRO A 4 6.77 8.63 3.36
C PRO A 4 7.35 9.27 2.08
N THR A 5 8.65 9.12 1.87
CA THR A 5 9.38 9.65 0.70
C THR A 5 10.05 8.53 -0.10
N LYS A 6 10.35 8.80 -1.39
CA LYS A 6 11.13 7.86 -2.22
C LYS A 6 12.45 7.52 -1.53
N GLY A 7 12.75 6.22 -1.45
CA GLY A 7 13.93 5.71 -0.76
C GLY A 7 13.71 5.33 0.71
N ASP A 8 12.59 5.72 1.32
CA ASP A 8 12.24 5.26 2.67
C ASP A 8 11.93 3.76 2.68
N VAL A 9 12.16 3.11 3.81
CA VAL A 9 11.88 1.68 4.02
C VAL A 9 10.62 1.52 4.87
N LEU A 10 9.63 0.82 4.34
CA LEU A 10 8.38 0.51 5.02
C LEU A 10 8.35 -0.94 5.46
N SER A 11 7.91 -1.18 6.69
CA SER A 11 7.45 -2.48 7.18
C SER A 11 5.95 -2.56 7.03
N VAL A 12 5.48 -3.39 6.11
CA VAL A 12 4.07 -3.60 5.81
C VAL A 12 3.64 -4.95 6.37
N PRO A 13 2.65 -5.03 7.28
CA PRO A 13 2.11 -6.30 7.73
C PRO A 13 1.76 -7.24 6.57
N ALA A 14 2.06 -8.52 6.69
CA ALA A 14 1.61 -9.51 5.71
C ALA A 14 0.09 -9.69 5.80
N TYR A 15 -0.52 -10.12 4.69
CA TYR A 15 -1.94 -10.42 4.67
C TYR A 15 -2.29 -11.50 5.71
N THR A 16 -3.31 -11.22 6.53
CA THR A 16 -3.93 -12.17 7.45
C THR A 16 -5.45 -12.17 7.22
N ALA A 17 -6.15 -13.18 7.75
CA ALA A 17 -7.61 -13.28 7.58
C ALA A 17 -8.35 -12.08 8.22
N GLU A 18 -7.81 -11.49 9.28
CA GLU A 18 -8.35 -10.31 9.95
C GLU A 18 -8.30 -9.06 9.08
N ALA A 19 -7.38 -8.99 8.11
CA ALA A 19 -7.30 -7.87 7.18
C ALA A 19 -8.57 -7.72 6.32
N GLU A 20 -9.35 -8.79 6.14
CA GLU A 20 -10.64 -8.75 5.46
C GLU A 20 -11.64 -7.79 6.11
N GLN A 21 -11.52 -7.55 7.43
CA GLN A 21 -12.36 -6.58 8.14
C GLN A 21 -12.05 -5.13 7.76
N ASN A 22 -10.82 -4.87 7.30
CA ASN A 22 -10.33 -3.57 6.87
C ASN A 22 -10.36 -3.41 5.34
N ALA A 23 -11.04 -4.33 4.65
CA ALA A 23 -11.18 -4.25 3.21
C ALA A 23 -12.26 -3.24 2.84
N ILE A 24 -11.92 -2.33 1.92
CA ILE A 24 -12.82 -1.34 1.36
C ILE A 24 -12.87 -1.47 -0.15
N GLU A 25 -14.04 -1.21 -0.72
CA GLU A 25 -14.18 -1.09 -2.16
C GLU A 25 -14.08 0.39 -2.55
N ILE A 26 -13.08 0.72 -3.36
CA ILE A 26 -12.90 2.08 -3.88
C ILE A 26 -13.36 2.09 -5.33
N SER A 27 -14.30 2.98 -5.64
CA SER A 27 -14.72 3.30 -7.00
C SER A 27 -14.20 4.69 -7.39
N TRP A 28 -13.56 4.79 -8.54
CA TRP A 28 -13.07 6.05 -9.11
C TRP A 28 -13.34 6.14 -10.60
N SER A 29 -13.56 7.34 -11.09
CA SER A 29 -13.83 7.58 -12.51
C SER A 29 -12.65 8.29 -13.17
N GLN A 30 -12.18 7.76 -14.29
CA GLN A 30 -11.16 8.38 -15.14
C GLN A 30 -11.65 8.34 -16.59
N MET A 31 -11.76 9.51 -17.25
CA MET A 31 -12.15 9.65 -18.66
C MET A 31 -13.37 8.81 -19.06
N PHE A 32 -14.53 9.12 -18.47
CA PHE A 32 -15.83 8.45 -18.72
C PHE A 32 -15.89 6.95 -18.38
N ARG A 33 -14.86 6.37 -17.74
CA ARG A 33 -14.89 5.00 -17.23
C ARG A 33 -14.89 5.01 -15.71
N THR A 34 -15.82 4.29 -15.11
CA THR A 34 -15.79 3.97 -13.68
C THR A 34 -15.00 2.69 -13.48
N ARG A 35 -14.01 2.74 -12.60
CA ARG A 35 -13.25 1.58 -12.14
C ARG A 35 -13.58 1.34 -10.68
N THR A 36 -13.63 0.07 -10.32
CA THR A 36 -13.88 -0.37 -8.96
C THR A 36 -12.82 -1.39 -8.61
N ALA A 37 -12.21 -1.24 -7.44
CA ALA A 37 -11.26 -2.22 -6.94
C ALA A 37 -11.33 -2.32 -5.41
N ARG A 38 -11.03 -3.52 -4.93
CA ARG A 38 -10.93 -3.81 -3.50
C ARG A 38 -9.53 -3.48 -2.99
N TYR A 39 -9.49 -2.72 -1.91
CA TYR A 39 -8.27 -2.30 -1.21
C TYR A 39 -8.34 -2.73 0.26
N TYR A 40 -7.18 -2.90 0.85
CA TYR A 40 -7.00 -3.18 2.26
C TYR A 40 -6.34 -1.98 2.91
N VAL A 41 -6.94 -1.49 4.00
CA VAL A 41 -6.34 -0.43 4.82
C VAL A 41 -5.33 -1.09 5.75
N VAL A 42 -4.05 -0.73 5.57
CA VAL A 42 -2.93 -1.34 6.29
C VAL A 42 -2.14 -0.24 6.98
N ASN A 43 -1.84 -0.42 8.26
CA ASN A 43 -0.95 0.46 9.00
C ASN A 43 0.49 -0.07 8.88
N ALA A 44 1.29 0.58 8.04
CA ALA A 44 2.69 0.25 7.85
C ALA A 44 3.58 1.14 8.72
N GLN A 45 4.83 0.73 8.94
CA GLN A 45 5.79 1.49 9.74
C GLN A 45 6.97 1.93 8.87
N ASN A 46 7.29 3.22 8.88
CA ASN A 46 8.45 3.76 8.19
C ASN A 46 9.72 3.60 9.06
N GLN A 47 10.49 2.55 8.81
CA GLN A 47 11.72 2.24 9.53
C GLN A 47 12.77 3.36 9.38
N SER A 48 12.80 4.04 8.22
CA SER A 48 13.72 5.15 7.95
C SER A 48 13.38 6.43 8.73
N LYS A 49 12.16 6.55 9.25
CA LYS A 49 11.68 7.73 10.00
C LYS A 49 11.27 7.39 11.43
N GLY A 50 12.06 6.53 12.09
CA GLY A 50 11.85 6.18 13.49
C GLY A 50 10.59 5.37 13.74
N ASN A 51 10.22 4.49 12.79
CA ASN A 51 9.00 3.67 12.82
C ASN A 51 7.70 4.48 12.87
N ALA A 52 7.68 5.63 12.19
CA ALA A 52 6.46 6.42 12.06
C ALA A 52 5.36 5.63 11.35
N ASP A 53 4.14 5.68 11.88
CA ASP A 53 2.97 5.04 11.28
C ASP A 53 2.61 5.67 9.93
N VAL A 54 2.34 4.82 8.95
CA VAL A 54 1.98 5.18 7.58
C VAL A 54 0.73 4.40 7.20
N LEU A 55 -0.37 5.13 7.01
CA LEU A 55 -1.61 4.54 6.50
C LEU A 55 -1.45 4.25 5.00
N MET A 56 -1.63 2.99 4.62
CA MET A 56 -1.54 2.52 3.24
C MET A 56 -2.84 1.87 2.79
N TYR A 57 -3.14 2.05 1.50
CA TYR A 57 -4.20 1.33 0.81
C TYR A 57 -3.55 0.39 -0.20
N ILE A 58 -3.71 -0.92 0.01
CA ILE A 58 -3.08 -1.94 -0.84
C ILE A 58 -4.17 -2.71 -1.57
N GLN A 59 -4.15 -2.71 -2.90
CA GLN A 59 -5.14 -3.45 -3.68
C GLN A 59 -4.96 -4.97 -3.50
N ASP A 60 -6.05 -5.72 -3.59
CA ASP A 60 -6.10 -7.18 -3.43
C ASP A 60 -4.97 -7.94 -4.16
N ARG A 61 -4.74 -7.61 -5.44
CA ARG A 61 -3.69 -8.22 -6.28
C ARG A 61 -2.25 -8.01 -5.82
N TYR A 62 -2.00 -6.94 -5.04
CA TYR A 62 -0.67 -6.63 -4.49
C TYR A 62 -0.54 -7.19 -3.06
N TYR A 63 -1.66 -7.39 -2.35
CA TYR A 63 -1.65 -7.71 -0.91
C TYR A 63 -1.92 -9.17 -0.59
N LYS A 64 -2.94 -9.77 -1.21
CA LYS A 64 -3.46 -11.09 -0.87
C LYS A 64 -3.03 -12.16 -1.86
N ASP A 65 -3.03 -11.83 -3.15
CA ASP A 65 -2.69 -12.78 -4.20
C ASP A 65 -1.18 -12.99 -4.31
N SER A 66 -0.65 -14.01 -3.63
CA SER A 66 0.78 -14.37 -3.68
C SER A 66 1.23 -14.91 -5.04
N ASN A 67 0.29 -15.38 -5.87
CA ASN A 67 0.60 -15.88 -7.21
C ASN A 67 0.74 -14.74 -8.22
N SER A 68 0.07 -13.61 -7.99
CA SER A 68 0.22 -12.38 -8.77
C SER A 68 1.69 -11.98 -8.94
N ASN A 69 2.08 -11.56 -10.14
CA ASN A 69 3.41 -11.00 -10.39
C ASN A 69 3.59 -9.62 -9.75
N GLU A 70 2.49 -9.01 -9.32
CA GLU A 70 2.45 -7.70 -8.68
C GLU A 70 2.44 -7.81 -7.15
N TYR A 71 2.40 -9.03 -6.59
CA TYR A 71 2.42 -9.26 -5.14
C TYR A 71 3.53 -8.47 -4.43
N ILE A 72 3.25 -7.93 -3.25
CA ILE A 72 4.18 -7.08 -2.48
C ILE A 72 5.52 -7.76 -2.22
N GLY A 73 5.51 -9.08 -1.98
CA GLY A 73 6.73 -9.87 -1.80
C GLY A 73 7.57 -10.06 -3.08
N LYS A 74 7.03 -9.72 -4.25
CA LYS A 74 7.76 -9.72 -5.54
C LYS A 74 8.27 -8.32 -5.93
N LEU A 75 8.08 -7.31 -5.09
CA LEU A 75 8.69 -6.00 -5.32
C LEU A 75 10.24 -6.12 -5.24
N PRO A 76 10.99 -5.35 -6.05
CA PRO A 76 12.45 -5.36 -5.98
C PRO A 76 12.93 -4.95 -4.59
N GLY A 77 13.77 -5.78 -3.98
CA GLY A 77 14.27 -5.55 -2.62
C GLY A 77 13.25 -5.81 -1.50
N ALA A 78 12.08 -6.39 -1.81
CA ALA A 78 11.18 -6.89 -0.79
C ALA A 78 11.82 -8.04 -0.02
N ARG A 79 11.71 -7.99 1.31
CA ARG A 79 12.16 -9.06 2.21
C ARG A 79 11.09 -9.33 3.25
N GLN A 80 10.93 -10.59 3.64
CA GLN A 80 10.00 -10.95 4.69
C GLN A 80 10.73 -10.93 6.04
N GLU A 81 10.20 -10.17 7.00
CA GLU A 81 10.66 -10.14 8.39
C GLU A 81 9.49 -10.54 9.29
N GLY A 82 9.52 -11.79 9.78
CA GLY A 82 8.41 -12.36 10.55
C GLY A 82 7.10 -12.33 9.75
N ASN A 83 6.08 -11.65 10.31
CA ASN A 83 4.78 -11.48 9.67
C ASN A 83 4.65 -10.14 8.91
N SER A 84 5.76 -9.55 8.46
CA SER A 84 5.76 -8.29 7.71
C SER A 84 6.66 -8.38 6.48
N TRP A 85 6.30 -7.61 5.45
CA TRP A 85 7.11 -7.33 4.27
C TRP A 85 7.82 -6.00 4.44
N VAL A 86 9.14 -6.05 4.42
CA VAL A 86 9.96 -4.85 4.39
C VAL A 86 10.25 -4.50 2.94
N VAL A 87 9.80 -3.32 2.52
CA VAL A 87 9.85 -2.85 1.14
C VAL A 87 10.38 -1.44 1.08
N SER A 88 11.20 -1.14 0.06
CA SER A 88 11.66 0.22 -0.20
C SER A 88 10.63 0.96 -1.05
N ILE A 89 10.35 2.20 -0.68
CA ILE A 89 9.51 3.09 -1.46
C ILE A 89 10.20 3.39 -2.78
N SER A 90 9.57 2.90 -3.84
CA SER A 90 9.98 3.11 -5.23
C SER A 90 8.87 3.81 -6.02
N ASP A 91 9.12 4.01 -7.32
CA ASP A 91 8.16 4.63 -8.24
C ASP A 91 6.88 3.79 -8.47
N ARG A 92 6.83 2.55 -7.94
CA ARG A 92 5.62 1.72 -7.95
C ARG A 92 4.61 2.13 -6.88
N PHE A 93 5.03 2.89 -5.88
CA PHE A 93 4.15 3.43 -4.85
C PHE A 93 3.49 4.70 -5.39
N GLN A 94 2.16 4.69 -5.43
CA GLN A 94 1.39 5.88 -5.79
C GLN A 94 1.09 6.66 -4.50
N TYR A 95 1.55 7.90 -4.45
CA TYR A 95 1.29 8.82 -3.35
C TYR A 95 0.18 9.78 -3.70
N GLY A 96 -0.75 9.97 -2.76
CA GLY A 96 -1.71 11.08 -2.76
C GLY A 96 -2.26 11.36 -4.15
N GLN A 97 -3.06 10.44 -4.70
CA GLN A 97 -3.92 10.84 -5.81
C GLN A 97 -4.73 12.03 -5.31
N LYS A 98 -4.49 13.17 -5.95
CA LYS A 98 -5.25 14.38 -5.73
C LYS A 98 -6.73 14.03 -5.77
N ASN A 99 -7.47 14.39 -4.74
CA ASN A 99 -8.93 14.22 -4.76
C ASN A 99 -9.54 15.06 -5.91
N LYS A 100 -10.85 14.96 -6.14
CA LYS A 100 -11.55 15.77 -7.16
C LYS A 100 -11.25 17.28 -7.06
N ASN A 101 -10.87 17.76 -5.88
CA ASN A 101 -10.56 19.16 -5.58
C ASN A 101 -9.05 19.48 -5.67
N SER A 102 -8.23 18.58 -6.20
CA SER A 102 -6.77 18.72 -6.29
C SER A 102 -6.00 18.70 -4.97
N ASP A 103 -6.64 18.34 -3.85
CA ASP A 103 -5.96 18.23 -2.56
C ASP A 103 -5.16 16.95 -2.44
N SER A 104 -3.91 17.09 -2.00
CA SER A 104 -3.09 16.00 -1.49
C SER A 104 -3.58 15.63 -0.08
N ARG A 105 -4.00 14.38 0.12
CA ARG A 105 -4.22 13.79 1.45
C ARG A 105 -3.11 12.80 1.76
#